data_AF-A0A933TVN4-F1
#
_entry.id   AF-A0A933TVN4-F1
#
_cell.length_a   1.000
_cell.length_b   1.000
_cell.length_c   1.000
_cell.angle_alpha   90.00
_cell.angle_beta   90.00
_cell.angle_gamma   90.00
#
_symmetry.space_group_name_H-M   'P 1'
#
loop_
_entity.id
_entity.type
_entity.pdbx_description
1 polymer ?
#
loop_
_entity_poly.entity_id
_entity_poly.type
_entity_poly.pdbx_seq_one_letter_code
_entity_poly.pdbx_strand_id
1 'polypeptide(L)'
;MISNLTMIAVRPEEVWLSWLKSEWDSSRFDHVRDTIIDPFKNDEIVLKTLRLEGKRHFLIDKIPDDTTWYKCNINSHDLKWSSIIPSKEWTERFPDSIMLGNAVTKLKLDKNLHNKINLIIGNEHKTNFELVLLSKTGSDFYTILEGNHRALALMKIANKVIDVYVGFSPNMDKSEWYSKKYV
;
A
#
# COMPACT_ATOMS: atom_id res chain seq x y z
N MET A 1 17.70 3.67 2.72
CA MET A 1 17.88 2.40 2.00
C MET A 1 17.53 1.30 2.99
N ILE A 2 16.56 0.43 2.68
CA ILE A 2 16.14 -0.61 3.61
C ILE A 2 17.17 -1.75 3.53
N SER A 3 18.10 -1.83 4.47
CA SER A 3 19.19 -2.81 4.45
C SER A 3 18.84 -4.06 5.27
N ASN A 4 19.12 -5.24 4.71
CA ASN A 4 18.97 -6.57 5.32
C ASN A 4 17.53 -7.00 5.66
N LEU A 5 16.67 -7.02 4.64
CA LEU A 5 15.36 -7.63 4.74
C LEU A 5 15.43 -9.13 4.44
N THR A 6 14.99 -9.96 5.39
CA THR A 6 14.60 -11.33 5.06
C THR A 6 13.37 -11.24 4.16
N MET A 7 13.54 -11.63 2.90
CA MET A 7 12.46 -11.62 1.90
C MET A 7 11.97 -13.05 1.69
N ILE A 8 10.67 -13.25 1.85
CA ILE A 8 9.99 -14.51 1.59
C ILE A 8 9.21 -14.32 0.30
N ALA A 9 9.49 -15.13 -0.72
CA ALA A 9 8.73 -15.08 -1.97
C ALA A 9 7.26 -15.43 -1.71
N VAL A 10 6.36 -14.68 -2.30
CA VAL A 10 4.91 -14.89 -2.17
C VAL A 10 4.24 -14.91 -3.55
N ARG A 11 3.05 -15.48 -3.60
CA ARG A 11 2.27 -15.50 -4.84
C ARG A 11 1.56 -14.15 -5.05
N PRO A 12 1.38 -13.68 -6.30
CA PRO A 12 0.68 -12.43 -6.58
C PRO A 12 -0.72 -12.35 -5.95
N GLU A 13 -1.42 -13.48 -5.84
CA GLU A 13 -2.75 -13.59 -5.25
C GLU A 13 -2.79 -13.10 -3.79
N GLU A 14 -1.77 -13.41 -3.00
CA GLU A 14 -1.65 -12.96 -1.61
C GLU A 14 -1.53 -11.43 -1.53
N VAL A 15 -0.76 -10.86 -2.44
CA VAL A 15 -0.57 -9.40 -2.54
C VAL A 15 -1.86 -8.72 -3.01
N TRP A 16 -2.54 -9.29 -4.00
CA TRP A 16 -3.80 -8.75 -4.49
C TRP A 16 -4.88 -8.76 -3.43
N LEU A 17 -4.95 -9.80 -2.59
CA LEU A 17 -5.81 -9.79 -1.42
C LEU A 17 -5.46 -8.65 -0.48
N SER A 18 -4.19 -8.49 -0.12
CA SER A 18 -3.74 -7.39 0.75
C SER A 18 -4.11 -6.02 0.18
N TRP A 19 -3.92 -5.84 -1.12
CA TRP A 19 -4.25 -4.61 -1.81
C TRP A 19 -5.76 -4.34 -1.83
N LEU A 20 -6.55 -5.35 -2.23
CA LEU A 20 -7.99 -5.23 -2.43
C LEU A 20 -8.78 -5.31 -1.11
N LYS A 21 -8.17 -5.74 -0.01
CA LYS A 21 -8.75 -5.69 1.35
C LYS A 21 -9.33 -4.33 1.71
N SER A 22 -8.70 -3.23 1.30
CA SER A 22 -9.24 -1.90 1.58
C SER A 22 -10.52 -1.55 0.79
N GLU A 23 -10.88 -2.36 -0.21
CA GLU A 23 -12.20 -2.31 -0.84
C GLU A 23 -13.22 -3.26 -0.22
N TRP A 24 -12.77 -4.30 0.49
CA TRP A 24 -13.67 -5.31 1.05
C TRP A 24 -14.71 -4.71 1.99
N ASP A 25 -14.36 -3.68 2.77
CA ASP A 25 -15.27 -2.98 3.67
C ASP A 25 -16.24 -2.02 2.95
N SER A 26 -16.17 -1.90 1.62
CA SER A 26 -17.13 -1.11 0.84
C SER A 26 -18.51 -1.77 0.87
N SER A 27 -19.56 -0.96 1.04
CA SER A 27 -20.96 -1.43 1.04
C SER A 27 -21.37 -2.20 -0.21
N ARG A 28 -20.65 -2.04 -1.33
CA ARG A 28 -20.93 -2.82 -2.55
C ARG A 28 -20.73 -4.32 -2.35
N PHE A 29 -19.87 -4.73 -1.42
CA PHE A 29 -19.58 -6.13 -1.15
C PHE A 29 -20.45 -6.71 -0.03
N ASP A 30 -21.39 -5.94 0.55
CA ASP A 30 -22.26 -6.41 1.64
C ASP A 30 -22.99 -7.70 1.25
N HIS A 31 -23.48 -7.78 0.00
CA HIS A 31 -24.20 -8.93 -0.54
C HIS A 31 -23.37 -10.23 -0.62
N VAL A 32 -22.03 -10.13 -0.68
CA VAL A 32 -21.12 -11.28 -0.68
C VAL A 32 -20.56 -11.53 0.71
N ARG A 33 -20.37 -10.48 1.52
CA ARG A 33 -19.73 -10.56 2.85
C ARG A 33 -20.49 -11.48 3.79
N ASP A 34 -21.82 -11.47 3.73
CA ASP A 34 -22.67 -12.35 4.55
C ASP A 34 -22.61 -13.83 4.15
N THR A 35 -22.09 -14.13 2.95
CA THR A 35 -21.94 -15.50 2.44
C THR A 35 -20.54 -16.09 2.69
N ILE A 36 -19.58 -15.26 3.10
CA ILE A 36 -18.19 -15.67 3.30
C ILE A 36 -17.85 -15.68 4.79
N ILE A 37 -17.74 -16.89 5.34
CA ILE A 37 -17.48 -17.15 6.77
C ILE A 37 -16.15 -16.54 7.23
N ASP A 38 -15.12 -16.61 6.37
CA ASP A 38 -13.84 -15.93 6.58
C ASP A 38 -13.25 -15.52 5.21
N PRO A 39 -13.25 -14.21 4.89
CA PRO A 39 -12.80 -13.72 3.60
C PRO A 39 -11.29 -13.85 3.38
N PHE A 40 -10.53 -14.17 4.41
CA PHE A 40 -9.08 -14.36 4.35
C PHE A 40 -8.66 -15.82 4.49
N LYS A 41 -9.66 -16.73 4.50
CA LYS A 41 -9.49 -18.18 4.41
C LYS A 41 -10.03 -18.74 3.10
N ASN A 42 -11.04 -18.07 2.52
CA ASN A 42 -11.58 -18.35 1.18
C ASN A 42 -11.01 -17.38 0.13
N ASP A 43 -9.68 -17.33 0.10
CA ASP A 43 -8.88 -16.40 -0.71
C ASP A 43 -9.29 -16.37 -2.20
N GLU A 44 -9.63 -17.51 -2.80
CA GLU A 44 -9.94 -17.59 -4.23
C GLU A 44 -11.28 -16.95 -4.60
N ILE A 45 -12.32 -17.15 -3.79
CA ILE A 45 -13.65 -16.55 -4.02
C ILE A 45 -13.56 -15.05 -3.81
N VAL A 46 -12.92 -14.62 -2.72
CA VAL A 46 -12.74 -13.20 -2.40
C VAL A 46 -11.89 -12.51 -3.47
N LEU A 47 -10.80 -13.12 -3.92
CA LEU A 47 -10.02 -12.60 -5.03
C LEU A 47 -10.83 -12.47 -6.30
N LYS A 48 -11.62 -13.49 -6.65
CA LYS A 48 -12.45 -13.47 -7.84
C LYS A 48 -13.50 -12.36 -7.76
N THR A 49 -14.20 -12.23 -6.65
CA THR A 49 -15.18 -11.17 -6.41
C THR A 49 -14.51 -9.79 -6.45
N LEU A 50 -13.39 -9.60 -5.75
CA LEU A 50 -12.65 -8.34 -5.76
C LEU A 50 -12.06 -8.01 -7.14
N ARG A 51 -11.69 -9.03 -7.94
CA ARG A 51 -11.24 -8.85 -9.32
C ARG A 51 -12.38 -8.48 -10.26
N LEU A 52 -13.56 -9.06 -10.11
CA LEU A 52 -14.68 -8.80 -11.01
C LEU A 52 -15.42 -7.49 -10.68
N GLU A 53 -15.54 -7.17 -9.39
CA GLU A 53 -16.40 -6.08 -8.91
C GLU A 53 -15.62 -4.94 -8.22
N GLY A 54 -14.32 -5.16 -7.96
CA GLY A 54 -13.44 -4.14 -7.39
C GLY A 54 -13.19 -3.00 -8.37
N LYS A 55 -13.12 -1.77 -7.85
CA LYS A 55 -12.83 -0.57 -8.65
C LYS A 55 -11.35 -0.45 -8.99
N ARG A 56 -10.48 -1.28 -8.41
CA ARG A 56 -9.03 -1.21 -8.61
C ARG A 56 -8.43 -2.45 -9.25
N HIS A 57 -9.23 -3.43 -9.66
CA HIS A 57 -8.70 -4.66 -10.27
C HIS A 57 -7.88 -4.36 -11.53
N PHE A 58 -8.35 -3.46 -12.39
CA PHE A 58 -7.66 -3.06 -13.62
C PHE A 58 -6.33 -2.33 -13.36
N LEU A 59 -6.09 -1.87 -12.13
CA LEU A 59 -4.81 -1.27 -11.78
C LEU A 59 -3.72 -2.36 -11.66
N ILE A 60 -4.08 -3.63 -11.48
CA ILE A 60 -3.13 -4.76 -11.50
C ILE A 60 -2.45 -4.86 -12.87
N ASP A 61 -3.20 -4.65 -13.95
CA ASP A 61 -2.71 -4.79 -15.34
C ASP A 61 -1.66 -3.73 -15.72
N LYS A 62 -1.44 -2.75 -14.83
CA LYS A 62 -0.44 -1.68 -14.98
C LYS A 62 0.86 -2.02 -14.26
N ILE A 63 0.90 -3.09 -13.48
CA ILE A 63 2.09 -3.62 -12.87
C ILE A 63 2.72 -4.58 -13.89
N PRO A 64 4.04 -4.51 -14.16
CA PRO A 64 4.67 -5.38 -15.13
C PRO A 64 4.46 -6.88 -14.80
N ASP A 65 4.17 -7.69 -15.82
CA ASP A 65 3.94 -9.13 -15.68
C ASP A 65 5.15 -9.90 -15.12
N ASP A 66 6.36 -9.34 -15.27
CA ASP A 66 7.60 -9.88 -14.73
C ASP A 66 7.86 -9.51 -13.26
N THR A 67 6.87 -8.91 -12.58
CA THR A 67 6.99 -8.52 -11.18
C THR A 67 7.03 -9.74 -10.27
N THR A 68 8.14 -9.86 -9.53
CA THR A 68 8.29 -10.86 -8.47
C THR A 68 7.92 -10.24 -7.13
N TRP A 69 7.08 -10.94 -6.36
CA TRP A 69 6.56 -10.46 -5.09
C TRP A 69 7.20 -11.13 -3.89
N TYR A 70 7.47 -10.33 -2.87
CA TYR A 70 8.05 -10.76 -1.62
C TYR A 70 7.29 -10.17 -0.44
N LYS A 71 7.25 -10.91 0.66
CA LYS A 71 6.87 -10.42 1.98
C LYS A 71 8.13 -10.20 2.81
N CYS A 72 8.22 -9.06 3.48
CA CYS A 72 9.35 -8.75 4.36
C CYS A 72 8.94 -7.78 5.48
N ASN A 73 9.82 -7.63 6.46
CA ASN A 73 9.61 -6.75 7.61
C ASN A 73 10.45 -5.49 7.53
N ILE A 74 9.83 -4.32 7.44
CA ILE A 74 10.55 -3.04 7.38
C ILE A 74 10.34 -2.23 8.66
N ASN A 75 11.32 -1.40 9.01
CA ASN A 75 11.14 -0.40 10.06
C ASN A 75 10.34 0.79 9.53
N SER A 76 9.38 1.28 10.30
CA SER A 76 8.55 2.44 9.94
C SER A 76 9.36 3.68 9.60
N HIS A 77 10.54 3.86 10.21
CA HIS A 77 11.44 4.98 9.90
C HIS A 77 11.98 4.95 8.47
N ASP A 78 12.14 3.77 7.86
CA ASP A 78 12.70 3.64 6.53
C ASP A 78 11.70 4.02 5.42
N LEU A 79 10.41 4.03 5.75
CA LEU A 79 9.34 4.49 4.87
C LEU A 79 9.48 5.95 4.47
N LYS A 80 10.29 6.76 5.18
CA LYS A 80 10.52 8.17 4.83
C LYS A 80 11.04 8.36 3.41
N TRP A 81 11.73 7.34 2.87
CA TRP A 81 12.29 7.31 1.53
C TRP A 81 11.30 6.78 0.47
N SER A 82 10.14 6.31 0.89
CA SER A 82 9.10 5.81 -0.01
C SER A 82 8.31 6.96 -0.62
N SER A 83 7.78 6.77 -1.83
CA SER A 83 6.93 7.73 -2.52
C SER A 83 5.46 7.40 -2.32
N ILE A 84 4.64 8.44 -2.19
CA ILE A 84 3.18 8.34 -2.26
C ILE A 84 2.77 8.50 -3.72
N ILE A 85 1.94 7.58 -4.23
CA ILE A 85 1.23 7.78 -5.48
C ILE A 85 0.04 8.70 -5.22
N PRO A 86 -0.07 9.84 -5.94
CA PRO A 86 -1.21 10.72 -5.84
C PRO A 86 -2.42 10.10 -6.54
N SER A 87 -3.30 9.47 -5.77
CA SER A 87 -4.60 8.98 -6.24
C SER A 87 -5.74 9.57 -5.41
N LYS A 88 -6.87 9.89 -6.05
CA LYS A 88 -8.09 10.41 -5.40
C LYS A 88 -7.77 11.60 -4.48
N GLU A 89 -7.99 11.46 -3.17
CA GLU A 89 -7.77 12.50 -2.17
C GLU A 89 -6.30 12.94 -2.06
N TRP A 90 -5.35 12.13 -2.53
CA TRP A 90 -3.94 12.50 -2.56
C TRP A 90 -3.63 13.46 -3.71
N THR A 91 -4.28 13.32 -4.87
CA THR A 91 -4.04 14.16 -6.05
C THR A 91 -4.42 15.63 -5.81
N GLU A 92 -5.49 15.87 -5.05
CA GLU A 92 -5.89 17.24 -4.65
C GLU A 92 -4.84 17.94 -3.77
N ARG A 93 -4.03 17.16 -3.04
CA ARG A 93 -3.07 17.66 -2.04
C ARG A 93 -1.64 17.67 -2.57
N PHE A 94 -1.32 16.66 -3.36
CA PHE A 94 -0.04 16.41 -3.97
C PHE A 94 -0.34 16.07 -5.44
N PRO A 95 -0.31 17.05 -6.36
CA PRO A 95 -0.59 16.78 -7.77
C PRO A 95 0.45 15.82 -8.39
N ASP A 96 1.66 15.82 -7.83
CA ASP A 96 2.77 14.94 -8.20
C ASP A 96 3.13 13.97 -7.07
N SER A 97 3.93 12.95 -7.41
CA SER A 97 4.46 12.02 -6.43
C SER A 97 5.35 12.73 -5.42
N ILE A 98 5.19 12.38 -4.15
CA ILE A 98 5.90 13.03 -3.04
C ILE A 98 6.55 11.98 -2.14
N MET A 99 7.76 12.27 -1.65
CA MET A 99 8.40 11.44 -0.63
C MET A 99 7.61 11.51 0.67
N LEU A 100 7.44 10.37 1.33
CA LEU A 100 6.65 10.26 2.56
C LEU A 100 7.17 11.20 3.66
N GLY A 101 8.49 11.33 3.81
CA GLY A 101 9.11 12.28 4.74
C GLY A 101 8.68 13.72 4.50
N ASN A 102 8.55 14.13 3.23
CA ASN A 102 8.09 15.47 2.85
C ASN A 102 6.57 15.62 2.99
N ALA A 103 5.80 14.56 2.76
CA ALA A 103 4.36 14.59 2.99
C ALA A 103 4.03 14.85 4.47
N VAL A 104 4.76 14.25 5.41
CA VAL A 104 4.57 14.46 6.86
C VAL A 104 4.72 15.92 7.27
N THR A 105 5.64 16.68 6.67
CA THR A 105 5.82 18.10 7.00
C THR A 105 4.65 18.94 6.47
N LYS A 106 4.17 18.65 5.25
CA LYS A 106 3.00 19.30 4.64
C LYS A 106 1.68 18.96 5.33
N LEU A 107 1.54 17.77 5.93
CA LEU A 107 0.36 17.35 6.71
C LEU A 107 0.00 18.31 7.85
N LYS A 108 0.96 19.04 8.42
CA LYS A 108 0.68 20.00 9.48
C LYS A 108 -0.29 21.11 9.05
N LEU A 109 -0.45 21.30 7.74
CA LEU A 109 -1.30 22.32 7.14
C LEU A 109 -2.71 21.79 6.78
N ASP A 110 -2.94 20.48 6.77
CA ASP A 110 -4.24 19.86 6.42
C ASP A 110 -4.87 19.16 7.64
N LYS A 111 -5.91 19.79 8.20
CA LYS A 111 -6.65 19.27 9.38
C LYS A 111 -7.42 17.97 9.10
N ASN A 112 -8.02 17.82 7.92
CA ASN A 112 -8.86 16.66 7.61
C ASN A 112 -8.01 15.39 7.49
N LEU A 113 -6.91 15.50 6.76
CA LEU A 113 -5.98 14.40 6.63
C LEU A 113 -5.31 14.09 7.96
N HIS A 114 -4.93 15.12 8.73
CA HIS A 114 -4.39 14.94 10.08
C HIS A 114 -5.33 14.14 11.01
N ASN A 115 -6.63 14.42 10.98
CA ASN A 115 -7.63 13.70 11.78
C ASN A 115 -7.74 12.21 11.37
N LYS A 116 -7.77 11.91 10.06
CA LYS A 116 -7.76 10.51 9.57
C LYS A 116 -6.52 9.76 10.04
N ILE A 117 -5.34 10.39 9.95
CA ILE A 117 -4.08 9.79 10.41
C ILE A 117 -4.12 9.54 11.93
N ASN A 118 -4.60 10.50 12.72
CA ASN A 118 -4.70 10.34 14.16
C ASN A 118 -5.74 9.27 14.56
N LEU A 119 -6.80 9.07 13.78
CA LEU A 119 -7.74 7.98 14.00
C LEU A 119 -7.09 6.60 13.81
N ILE A 120 -6.21 6.47 12.79
CA ILE A 120 -5.43 5.26 12.56
C ILE A 120 -4.47 5.00 13.73
N ILE A 121 -3.78 6.04 14.20
CA ILE A 121 -2.87 5.95 15.35
C ILE A 121 -3.64 5.59 16.63
N GLY A 122 -4.78 6.24 16.89
CA GLY A 122 -5.62 5.95 18.04
C GLY A 122 -6.19 4.53 18.06
N ASN A 123 -6.30 3.89 16.89
CA ASN A 123 -6.74 2.50 16.73
C ASN A 123 -5.58 1.57 16.37
N GLU A 124 -4.35 1.89 16.77
CA GLU A 124 -3.14 1.15 16.38
C GLU A 124 -3.28 -0.37 16.63
N HIS A 125 -3.80 -0.78 17.78
CA HIS A 125 -3.94 -2.20 18.14
C HIS A 125 -4.96 -2.97 17.29
N LYS A 126 -5.86 -2.27 16.59
CA LYS A 126 -6.87 -2.86 15.71
C LYS A 126 -6.56 -2.67 14.23
N THR A 127 -5.56 -1.85 13.92
CA THR A 127 -5.22 -1.48 12.55
C THR A 127 -4.25 -2.50 11.97
N ASN A 128 -4.61 -3.09 10.84
CA ASN A 128 -3.64 -3.78 10.00
C ASN A 128 -2.76 -2.75 9.29
N PHE A 129 -1.46 -2.73 9.59
CA PHE A 129 -0.48 -1.81 9.01
C PHE A 129 0.21 -2.30 7.75
N GLU A 130 -0.21 -3.45 7.21
CA GLU A 130 0.35 -4.02 5.98
C GLU A 130 0.27 -3.01 4.82
N LEU A 131 1.39 -2.89 4.11
CA LEU A 131 1.56 -2.01 2.94
C LEU A 131 1.92 -2.84 1.72
N VAL A 132 1.57 -2.33 0.54
CA VAL A 132 2.03 -2.88 -0.74
C VAL A 132 2.92 -1.85 -1.41
N LEU A 133 4.16 -2.25 -1.68
CA LEU A 133 5.21 -1.41 -2.24
C LEU A 133 5.66 -1.93 -3.61
N LEU A 134 6.10 -1.03 -4.47
CA LEU A 134 6.69 -1.33 -5.77
C LEU A 134 8.10 -0.76 -5.84
N SER A 135 9.02 -1.49 -6.44
CA SER A 135 10.36 -0.99 -6.74
C SER A 135 10.94 -1.62 -8.00
N LYS A 136 11.93 -0.97 -8.59
CA LYS A 136 12.70 -1.56 -9.68
C LYS A 136 13.71 -2.59 -9.16
N THR A 137 14.33 -2.32 -8.02
CA THR A 137 15.36 -3.17 -7.40
C THR A 137 15.32 -3.04 -5.88
N GLY A 138 15.94 -3.95 -5.12
CA GLY A 138 16.02 -3.84 -3.65
C GLY A 138 16.80 -2.61 -3.14
N SER A 139 17.59 -1.97 -4.01
CA SER A 139 18.38 -0.77 -3.69
C SER A 139 17.75 0.54 -4.15
N ASP A 140 16.69 0.49 -4.96
CA ASP A 140 15.97 1.68 -5.43
C ASP A 140 15.02 2.20 -4.33
N PHE A 141 14.34 3.31 -4.62
CA PHE A 141 13.23 3.76 -3.79
C PHE A 141 12.03 2.82 -3.89
N TYR A 142 11.10 2.96 -2.94
CA TYR A 142 9.84 2.23 -2.92
C TYR A 142 8.69 3.18 -3.22
N THR A 143 7.77 2.78 -4.08
CA THR A 143 6.50 3.47 -4.25
C THR A 143 5.42 2.75 -3.48
N ILE A 144 4.63 3.47 -2.69
CA ILE A 144 3.50 2.92 -1.96
C ILE A 144 2.33 2.79 -2.93
N LEU A 145 2.02 1.55 -3.31
CA LEU A 145 0.84 1.23 -4.11
C LEU A 145 -0.42 1.22 -3.26
N GLU A 146 -0.32 0.70 -2.03
CA GLU A 146 -1.43 0.63 -1.09
C GLU A 146 -1.01 1.00 0.33
N GLY A 147 -1.87 1.77 1.01
CA GLY A 147 -1.70 2.10 2.42
C GLY A 147 -1.09 3.46 2.71
N ASN A 148 -1.20 4.45 1.81
CA ASN A 148 -0.66 5.81 2.01
C ASN A 148 -0.97 6.42 3.40
N HIS A 149 -2.22 6.32 3.87
CA HIS A 149 -2.60 6.80 5.20
C HIS A 149 -1.91 6.03 6.33
N ARG A 150 -1.81 4.69 6.19
CA ARG A 150 -1.14 3.83 7.17
C ARG A 150 0.35 4.13 7.21
N ALA A 151 0.98 4.32 6.06
CA ALA A 151 2.38 4.72 5.96
C ALA A 151 2.63 6.07 6.66
N LEU A 152 1.76 7.07 6.47
CA LEU A 152 1.87 8.34 7.20
C LEU A 152 1.62 8.22 8.71
N ALA A 153 0.70 7.36 9.13
CA ALA A 153 0.52 7.04 10.54
C ALA A 153 1.77 6.38 11.13
N LEU A 154 2.36 5.42 10.41
CA LEU A 154 3.60 4.75 10.78
C LEU A 154 4.78 5.69 10.91
N MET A 155 4.86 6.75 10.09
CA MET A 155 5.88 7.80 10.25
C MET A 155 5.78 8.55 11.58
N LYS A 156 4.61 8.53 12.24
CA LYS A 156 4.41 9.11 13.58
C LYS A 156 4.54 8.08 14.70
N ILE A 157 4.44 6.78 14.40
CA ILE A 157 4.63 5.68 15.35
C ILE A 157 6.09 5.25 15.28
N ALA A 158 6.90 5.74 16.22
CA ALA A 158 8.34 5.49 16.22
C ALA A 158 8.67 4.00 16.36
N ASN A 159 9.67 3.55 15.58
CA ASN A 159 10.32 2.25 15.71
C ASN A 159 9.41 1.01 15.58
N LYS A 160 8.31 1.12 14.81
CA LYS A 160 7.44 -0.02 14.55
C LYS A 160 7.99 -0.85 13.40
N VAL A 161 8.14 -2.15 13.62
CA VAL A 161 8.39 -3.11 12.55
C VAL A 161 7.05 -3.56 11.99
N ILE A 162 6.92 -3.55 10.66
CA ILE A 162 5.68 -3.90 9.97
C ILE A 162 5.94 -4.93 8.87
N ASP A 163 4.94 -5.75 8.60
CA ASP A 163 4.90 -6.56 7.38
C ASP A 163 4.58 -5.67 6.17
N VAL A 164 5.31 -5.89 5.08
CA VAL A 164 5.01 -5.29 3.77
C VAL A 164 5.14 -6.33 2.68
N TYR A 165 4.33 -6.17 1.63
CA TYR A 165 4.58 -6.78 0.34
C TYR A 165 5.38 -5.83 -0.54
N VAL A 166 6.35 -6.37 -1.25
CA VAL A 166 7.19 -5.62 -2.18
C VAL A 166 7.25 -6.33 -3.52
N GLY A 167 6.86 -5.64 -4.57
CA GLY A 167 6.99 -6.08 -5.95
C GLY A 167 8.24 -5.51 -6.59
N PHE A 168 9.09 -6.38 -7.14
CA PHE A 168 10.26 -5.98 -7.92
C PHE A 168 10.10 -6.35 -9.39
N SER A 169 10.34 -5.38 -10.27
CA SER A 169 10.46 -5.62 -11.71
C SER A 169 11.53 -4.70 -12.30
N PRO A 170 12.47 -5.21 -13.13
CA PRO A 170 13.38 -4.37 -13.91
C PRO A 170 12.65 -3.38 -14.84
N ASN A 171 11.40 -3.69 -15.20
CA ASN A 171 10.51 -2.89 -16.05
C ASN A 171 9.53 -2.02 -15.25
N MET A 172 9.73 -1.87 -13.94
CA MET A 172 8.79 -1.11 -13.08
C MET A 172 8.60 0.34 -13.55
N ASP A 173 9.60 0.93 -14.19
CA ASP A 173 9.55 2.27 -14.81
C ASP A 173 8.54 2.42 -15.97
N LYS A 174 8.04 1.32 -16.52
CA LYS A 174 6.93 1.32 -17.48
C LYS A 174 5.56 1.40 -16.79
N SER A 175 5.49 1.17 -15.49
CA SER A 175 4.25 1.29 -14.72
C SER A 175 3.92 2.75 -14.44
N GLU A 176 2.69 3.16 -14.73
CA GLU A 176 2.17 4.48 -14.32
C GLU A 176 2.14 4.66 -12.79
N TRP A 177 2.18 3.54 -12.04
CA TRP A 177 2.25 3.53 -10.58
C TRP A 177 3.66 3.72 -10.03
N TYR A 178 4.69 3.77 -10.87
CA TYR A 178 6.06 3.93 -10.43
C TYR A 178 6.65 5.23 -10.99
N SER A 179 6.61 6.28 -10.18
CA SER A 179 7.11 7.60 -10.55
C SER A 179 8.38 7.95 -9.78
N LYS A 180 9.44 8.29 -10.52
CA LYS A 180 10.67 8.93 -10.03
C LYS A 180 10.54 10.44 -9.86
N LYS A 181 9.41 11.05 -10.23
CA LYS A 181 9.24 12.50 -10.20
C LYS A 181 8.91 12.94 -8.79
N TYR A 182 9.94 13.34 -8.04
CA TYR A 182 9.81 13.96 -6.73
C TYR A 182 9.88 15.47 -6.89
N VAL A 183 8.91 16.17 -6.30
CA VAL A 183 8.92 17.64 -6.15
C VAL A 183 9.04 18.01 -4.68
#